data_AF-A0A150QHQ6-F1
#
_entry.id   AF-A0A150QHQ6-F1
#
_cell.length_a   1.000
_cell.length_b   1.000
_cell.length_c   1.000
_cell.angle_alpha   90.00
_cell.angle_beta   90.00
_cell.angle_gamma   90.00
#
_symmetry.space_group_name_H-M   'P 1'
#
loop_
_entity.id
_entity.type
_entity.pdbx_description
1 polymer ?
#
loop_
_entity_poly.entity_id
_entity_poly.type
_entity_poly.pdbx_seq_one_letter_code
_entity_poly.pdbx_strand_id
1 'polypeptide(L)'
;MTEPMNPLLELVTRDREHDCDGYGQASVCVRVVGVAELPTRAGHFRIVAFWNNRDAKEHIAMVHGDVVGASNVPTRLHSECLTGDVMGSLRCDCRDQLLEGLKKIKSMDRGILLYLRQEGRGIGLINKIRAYALQDQGLDTVEANLALGFRDDERDYAVAAHMLHSLNVRSVELITNNPNKVQQLKQYGVSVAGRIPHVIPPNDHNRFYLETKAKRSGHFIDMWG
;
A
#
# COMPACT_ATOMS: atom_id res chain seq x y z
N MET A 1 16.85 18.61 30.25
CA MET A 1 16.81 17.37 29.47
C MET A 1 15.89 17.61 28.30
N THR A 2 16.43 17.82 27.10
CA THR A 2 15.63 17.89 25.87
C THR A 2 15.01 16.51 25.64
N GLU A 3 13.69 16.41 25.52
CA GLU A 3 13.05 15.18 25.09
C GLU A 3 13.72 14.68 23.79
N PRO A 4 13.95 13.36 23.62
CA PRO A 4 14.47 12.84 22.37
C PRO A 4 13.51 13.25 21.24
N MET A 5 14.03 14.06 20.32
CA MET A 5 13.27 14.60 19.21
C MET A 5 12.75 13.45 18.34
N ASN A 6 11.46 13.45 18.01
CA ASN A 6 10.82 12.40 17.22
C ASN A 6 11.42 12.39 15.80
N PRO A 7 12.15 11.34 15.38
CA PRO A 7 12.85 11.33 14.09
C PRO A 7 11.95 11.54 12.87
N LEU A 8 10.65 11.20 12.97
CA LEU A 8 9.69 11.47 11.89
C LEU A 8 9.37 12.96 11.74
N LEU A 9 9.33 13.73 12.84
CA LEU A 9 9.13 15.19 12.77
C LEU A 9 10.33 15.89 12.11
N GLU A 10 11.55 15.38 12.32
CA GLU A 10 12.73 15.89 11.63
C GLU A 10 12.64 15.74 10.10
N LEU A 11 11.94 14.71 9.60
CA LEU A 11 11.69 14.55 8.17
C LEU A 11 10.84 15.69 7.60
N VAL A 12 9.84 16.17 8.35
CA VAL A 12 9.03 17.34 7.93
C VAL A 12 9.91 18.58 7.78
N THR A 13 10.82 18.79 8.75
CA THR A 13 11.76 19.91 8.71
C THR A 13 12.75 19.78 7.55
N ARG A 14 13.31 18.57 7.34
CA ARG A 14 14.20 18.26 6.21
C ARG A 14 13.52 18.53 4.88
N ASP A 15 12.25 18.20 4.77
CA ASP A 15 11.49 18.22 3.51
C ASP A 15 10.78 19.55 3.23
N ARG A 16 10.86 20.51 4.16
CA ARG A 16 10.14 21.80 4.07
C ARG A 16 10.46 22.58 2.79
N GLU A 17 11.72 22.59 2.40
CA GLU A 17 12.23 23.26 1.19
C GLU A 17 12.63 22.26 0.11
N HIS A 18 12.29 20.98 0.28
CA HIS A 18 12.59 19.95 -0.70
C HIS A 18 11.73 20.17 -1.94
N ASP A 19 12.41 20.58 -3.00
CA ASP A 19 11.88 20.70 -4.35
C ASP A 19 12.90 20.10 -5.30
N CYS A 20 12.59 18.90 -5.81
CA CYS A 20 13.48 18.12 -6.66
C CYS A 20 12.78 17.81 -7.98
N ASP A 21 13.54 17.74 -9.07
CA ASP A 21 13.04 17.29 -10.38
C ASP A 21 12.61 15.81 -10.39
N GLY A 22 12.71 15.14 -9.24
CA GLY A 22 12.55 13.71 -9.04
C GLY A 22 13.80 12.93 -9.42
N TYR A 23 13.82 11.65 -9.05
CA TYR A 23 14.93 10.76 -9.38
C TYR A 23 14.43 9.38 -9.83
N GLY A 24 15.35 8.59 -10.41
CA GLY A 24 15.00 7.32 -11.04
C GLY A 24 14.30 7.49 -12.40
N GLN A 25 13.94 6.37 -13.04
CA GLN A 25 13.39 6.37 -14.39
C GLN A 25 12.06 7.14 -14.53
N ALA A 26 11.31 7.27 -13.43
CA ALA A 26 9.99 7.91 -13.42
C ALA A 26 10.02 9.39 -13.02
N SER A 27 11.19 9.96 -12.71
CA SER A 27 11.36 11.35 -12.24
C SER A 27 10.37 11.72 -11.12
N VAL A 28 10.23 10.82 -10.13
CA VAL A 28 9.29 11.01 -9.02
C VAL A 28 9.99 11.75 -7.88
N CYS A 29 9.34 12.79 -7.37
CA CYS A 29 9.73 13.50 -6.15
C CYS A 29 8.63 13.30 -5.10
N VAL A 30 9.02 12.87 -3.89
CA VAL A 30 8.12 12.66 -2.76
C VAL A 30 8.71 13.32 -1.53
N ARG A 31 7.87 14.02 -0.77
CA ARG A 31 8.30 14.71 0.44
C ARG A 31 7.30 14.51 1.58
N VAL A 32 7.81 14.39 2.80
CA VAL A 32 7.03 14.31 4.02
C VAL A 32 6.50 15.71 4.36
N VAL A 33 5.19 15.87 4.38
CA VAL A 33 4.55 17.18 4.62
C VAL A 33 3.87 17.31 5.97
N GLY A 34 3.70 16.21 6.69
CA GLY A 34 3.11 16.23 8.02
C GLY A 34 3.22 14.91 8.74
N VAL A 35 3.30 14.98 10.07
CA VAL A 35 3.32 13.84 10.97
C VAL A 35 2.43 14.13 12.16
N ALA A 36 1.61 13.16 12.58
CA ALA A 36 0.76 13.28 13.76
C ALA A 36 0.58 11.93 14.46
N GLU A 37 0.20 11.95 15.73
CA GLU A 37 -0.26 10.74 16.41
C GLU A 37 -1.64 10.33 15.91
N LEU A 38 -1.83 9.03 15.72
CA LEU A 38 -3.04 8.42 15.20
C LEU A 38 -3.43 7.22 16.09
N PRO A 39 -4.16 7.46 17.20
CA PRO A 39 -4.79 6.40 17.96
C PRO A 39 -5.90 5.75 17.11
N THR A 40 -5.84 4.43 16.93
CA THR A 40 -6.84 3.66 16.18
C THR A 40 -7.35 2.47 16.97
N ARG A 41 -8.43 1.85 16.49
CA ARG A 41 -8.92 0.57 17.03
C ARG A 41 -7.92 -0.59 16.85
N ALA A 42 -6.98 -0.48 15.92
CA ALA A 42 -5.90 -1.45 15.73
C ALA A 42 -4.66 -1.15 16.59
N GLY A 43 -4.70 -0.08 17.39
CA GLY A 43 -3.59 0.38 18.22
C GLY A 43 -3.10 1.77 17.83
N HIS A 44 -2.07 2.21 18.55
CA HIS A 44 -1.45 3.52 18.35
C HIS A 44 -0.39 3.49 17.25
N PHE A 45 -0.48 4.44 16.32
CA PHE A 45 0.44 4.67 15.19
C PHE A 45 0.78 6.15 15.08
N ARG A 46 1.85 6.46 14.35
CA ARG A 46 2.11 7.78 13.80
C ARG A 46 1.64 7.80 12.35
N ILE A 47 0.85 8.79 11.94
CA ILE A 47 0.49 8.99 10.54
C ILE A 47 1.48 9.97 9.90
N VAL A 48 1.94 9.64 8.70
CA VAL A 48 2.83 10.48 7.88
C VAL A 48 2.12 10.79 6.57
N ALA A 49 1.99 12.07 6.23
CA ALA A 49 1.40 12.52 4.97
C ALA A 49 2.50 12.87 3.97
N PHE A 50 2.27 12.52 2.69
CA PHE A 50 3.22 12.76 1.62
C PHE A 50 2.61 13.63 0.52
N TRP A 51 3.41 14.56 0.03
CA TRP A 51 3.19 15.21 -1.27
C TRP A 51 4.01 14.49 -2.34
N ASN A 52 3.52 14.47 -3.58
CA ASN A 52 4.24 13.93 -4.73
C ASN A 52 3.95 14.71 -6.03
N ASN A 53 4.91 14.69 -6.96
CA ASN A 53 4.79 15.34 -8.27
C ASN A 53 4.16 14.45 -9.37
N ARG A 54 3.73 13.24 -9.04
CA ARG A 54 3.36 12.20 -10.01
C ARG A 54 1.86 12.11 -10.27
N ASP A 55 1.05 12.09 -9.22
CA ASP A 55 -0.40 11.86 -9.33
C ASP A 55 -1.27 12.85 -8.57
N ALA A 56 -0.66 13.82 -7.87
CA ALA A 56 -1.34 14.84 -7.07
C ALA A 56 -2.28 14.28 -5.98
N LYS A 57 -2.05 13.03 -5.53
CA LYS A 57 -2.83 12.41 -4.45
C LYS A 57 -2.08 12.44 -3.12
N GLU A 58 -2.82 12.57 -2.02
CA GLU A 58 -2.22 12.46 -0.68
C GLU A 58 -2.08 10.99 -0.27
N HIS A 59 -0.91 10.42 -0.49
CA HIS A 59 -0.57 9.12 0.09
C HIS A 59 -0.21 9.29 1.57
N ILE A 60 -0.47 8.25 2.37
CA ILE A 60 -0.09 8.26 3.78
C ILE A 60 0.67 6.99 4.18
N ALA A 61 1.43 7.09 5.25
CA ALA A 61 1.97 5.94 5.97
C ALA A 61 1.42 5.91 7.40
N MET A 62 1.10 4.72 7.89
CA MET A 62 0.89 4.45 9.31
C MET A 62 2.14 3.74 9.84
N VAL A 63 2.81 4.36 10.80
CA VAL A 63 4.11 3.93 11.32
C VAL A 63 3.96 3.47 12.77
N HIS A 64 4.47 2.27 13.06
CA HIS A 64 4.64 1.76 14.42
C HIS A 64 6.13 1.61 14.74
N GLY A 65 6.54 1.99 15.96
CA GLY A 65 7.94 1.94 16.38
C GLY A 65 8.83 2.86 15.54
N ASP A 66 10.14 2.78 15.77
CA ASP A 66 11.10 3.66 15.10
C ASP A 66 11.64 3.03 13.81
N VAL A 67 11.37 3.70 12.68
CA VAL A 67 11.66 3.15 11.34
C VAL A 67 12.72 3.95 10.58
N VAL A 68 12.98 5.19 10.98
CA VAL A 68 13.94 6.08 10.33
C VAL A 68 15.36 5.52 10.50
N GLY A 69 16.06 5.34 9.39
CA GLY A 69 17.40 4.74 9.34
C GLY A 69 17.44 3.24 9.62
N ALA A 70 16.30 2.58 9.83
CA ALA A 70 16.23 1.17 10.14
C ALA A 70 16.34 0.30 8.87
N SER A 71 16.77 -0.94 9.07
CA SER A 71 16.82 -1.99 8.04
C SER A 71 15.79 -3.07 8.33
N ASN A 72 15.40 -3.81 7.30
CA ASN A 72 14.47 -4.94 7.35
C ASN A 72 13.13 -4.56 7.99
N VAL A 73 12.64 -3.35 7.71
CA VAL A 73 11.41 -2.85 8.30
C VAL A 73 10.20 -3.60 7.73
N PRO A 74 9.38 -4.27 8.55
CA PRO A 74 8.15 -4.91 8.10
C PRO A 74 7.24 -3.87 7.45
N THR A 75 6.93 -4.05 6.17
CA THR A 75 6.27 -3.03 5.36
C THR A 75 5.11 -3.63 4.57
N ARG A 76 3.92 -3.05 4.73
CA ARG A 76 2.71 -3.41 3.98
C ARG A 76 2.39 -2.32 2.97
N LEU A 77 2.29 -2.67 1.69
CA LEU A 77 1.70 -1.82 0.66
C LEU A 77 0.21 -2.12 0.51
N HIS A 78 -0.65 -1.20 0.91
CA HIS A 78 -2.09 -1.28 0.74
C HIS A 78 -2.55 -0.32 -0.35
N SER A 79 -3.20 -0.84 -1.40
CA SER A 79 -3.86 0.01 -2.39
C SER A 79 -5.28 0.29 -1.90
N GLU A 80 -5.64 1.58 -1.85
CA GLU A 80 -6.96 2.06 -1.44
C GLU A 80 -8.10 1.29 -2.10
N CYS A 81 -9.09 0.94 -1.28
CA CYS A 81 -10.35 0.37 -1.73
C CYS A 81 -11.48 0.92 -0.86
N LEU A 82 -12.05 2.07 -1.22
CA LEU A 82 -13.09 2.77 -0.46
C LEU A 82 -14.26 1.85 -0.10
N THR A 83 -14.74 1.08 -1.09
CA THR A 83 -15.87 0.16 -0.90
C THR A 83 -15.55 -0.94 0.13
N GLY A 84 -14.32 -1.45 0.15
CA GLY A 84 -13.91 -2.45 1.13
C GLY A 84 -13.57 -1.80 2.47
N ASP A 85 -12.53 -0.98 2.45
CA ASP A 85 -11.85 -0.41 3.61
C ASP A 85 -12.80 0.41 4.51
N VAL A 86 -13.70 1.19 3.89
CA VAL A 86 -14.60 2.11 4.61
C VAL A 86 -16.04 1.57 4.65
N MET A 87 -16.59 1.13 3.52
CA MET A 87 -18.01 0.74 3.44
C MET A 87 -18.27 -0.72 3.82
N GLY A 88 -17.23 -1.53 4.04
CA GLY A 88 -17.38 -2.93 4.47
C GLY A 88 -17.93 -3.86 3.39
N SER A 89 -17.69 -3.56 2.11
CA SER A 89 -18.09 -4.43 1.00
C SER A 89 -17.48 -5.83 1.14
N LEU A 90 -18.32 -6.85 0.97
CA LEU A 90 -17.93 -8.26 0.95
C LEU A 90 -17.50 -8.74 -0.45
N ARG A 91 -17.60 -7.89 -1.48
CA ARG A 91 -17.16 -8.23 -2.86
C ARG A 91 -15.65 -8.41 -3.00
N CYS A 92 -14.88 -7.91 -2.03
CA CYS A 92 -13.43 -8.01 -2.02
C CYS A 92 -12.93 -8.21 -0.59
N ASP A 93 -11.70 -8.68 -0.44
CA ASP A 93 -11.04 -8.90 0.85
C ASP A 93 -10.22 -7.70 1.34
N CYS A 94 -10.31 -6.53 0.68
CA CYS A 94 -9.43 -5.38 0.93
C CYS A 94 -9.41 -4.94 2.40
N ARG A 95 -10.58 -4.86 3.04
CA ARG A 95 -10.69 -4.47 4.45
C ARG A 95 -9.98 -5.45 5.37
N ASP A 96 -10.20 -6.74 5.17
CA ASP A 96 -9.53 -7.78 5.95
C ASP A 96 -8.02 -7.71 5.73
N GLN A 97 -7.58 -7.45 4.49
CA GLN A 97 -6.15 -7.27 4.22
C GLN A 97 -5.55 -6.07 4.96
N LEU A 98 -6.29 -4.95 5.03
CA LEU A 98 -5.88 -3.74 5.73
C LEU A 98 -5.77 -4.01 7.23
N LEU A 99 -6.83 -4.56 7.83
CA LEU A 99 -6.91 -4.81 9.28
C LEU A 99 -5.86 -5.83 9.73
N GLU A 100 -5.70 -6.95 9.02
CA GLU A 100 -4.67 -7.93 9.35
C GLU A 100 -3.26 -7.36 9.15
N GLY A 101 -3.07 -6.49 8.15
CA GLY A 101 -1.79 -5.81 7.94
C GLY A 101 -1.43 -4.90 9.12
N LEU A 102 -2.38 -4.10 9.59
CA LEU A 102 -2.20 -3.24 10.76
C LEU A 102 -1.95 -4.06 12.04
N LYS A 103 -2.71 -5.13 12.27
CA LYS A 103 -2.49 -6.04 13.41
C LYS A 103 -1.10 -6.67 13.38
N LYS A 104 -0.66 -7.17 12.22
CA LYS A 104 0.66 -7.79 12.04
C LYS A 104 1.80 -6.80 12.30
N ILE A 105 1.68 -5.57 11.80
CA ILE A 105 2.64 -4.50 12.10
C ILE A 105 2.64 -4.19 13.59
N LYS A 106 1.48 -4.14 14.23
CA LYS A 106 1.37 -3.81 15.65
C LYS A 106 1.93 -4.90 16.57
N SER A 107 1.97 -6.15 16.12
CA SER A 107 2.60 -7.26 16.87
C SER A 107 4.12 -7.31 16.73
N MET A 108 4.74 -6.37 16.00
CA MET A 108 6.19 -6.29 15.79
C MET A 108 6.73 -5.04 16.48
N ASP A 109 8.04 -5.01 16.76
CA ASP A 109 8.69 -3.86 17.40
C ASP A 109 8.58 -2.57 16.59
N ARG A 110 8.49 -2.72 15.25
CA ARG A 110 8.33 -1.62 14.30
C ARG A 110 7.67 -2.10 13.01
N GLY A 111 7.11 -1.18 12.25
CA GLY A 111 6.65 -1.45 10.89
C GLY A 111 5.89 -0.28 10.26
N ILE A 112 5.63 -0.43 8.96
CA ILE A 112 5.02 0.62 8.12
C ILE A 112 3.88 0.01 7.32
N LEU A 113 2.70 0.65 7.34
CA LEU A 113 1.68 0.46 6.32
C LEU A 113 1.65 1.69 5.42
N LEU A 114 1.96 1.52 4.14
CA LEU A 114 1.72 2.56 3.14
C LEU A 114 0.31 2.38 2.59
N TYR A 115 -0.51 3.41 2.75
CA TYR A 115 -1.85 3.48 2.16
C TYR A 115 -1.79 4.33 0.88
N LEU A 116 -1.81 3.62 -0.24
CA LEU A 116 -1.64 4.21 -1.56
C LEU A 116 -3.01 4.53 -2.17
N ARG A 117 -3.30 5.80 -2.46
CA ARG A 117 -4.54 6.27 -3.09
C ARG A 117 -4.69 5.88 -4.57
N GLN A 118 -4.62 4.57 -4.84
CA GLN A 118 -4.66 3.97 -6.17
C GLN A 118 -5.89 3.07 -6.32
N GLU A 119 -7.06 3.66 -6.05
CA GLU A 119 -8.36 2.99 -6.14
C GLU A 119 -8.57 2.27 -7.48
N GLY A 120 -9.26 1.12 -7.42
CA GLY A 120 -9.64 0.37 -8.61
C GLY A 120 -8.46 -0.19 -9.40
N ARG A 121 -7.29 -0.39 -8.79
CA ARG A 121 -6.04 -0.70 -9.52
C ARG A 121 -5.58 0.43 -10.44
N GLY A 122 -5.80 1.68 -10.03
CA GLY A 122 -5.35 2.87 -10.75
C GLY A 122 -6.43 3.55 -11.61
N ILE A 123 -7.51 2.85 -11.95
CA ILE A 123 -8.58 3.39 -12.81
C ILE A 123 -9.53 4.35 -12.07
N GLY A 124 -9.43 4.42 -10.74
CA GLY A 124 -10.26 5.27 -9.89
C GLY A 124 -11.62 4.67 -9.52
N LEU A 125 -12.29 5.29 -8.54
CA LEU A 125 -13.54 4.77 -7.97
C LEU A 125 -14.67 4.69 -9.00
N ILE A 126 -14.85 5.73 -9.81
CA ILE A 126 -15.95 5.81 -10.80
C ILE A 126 -15.89 4.62 -11.76
N ASN A 127 -14.70 4.34 -12.31
CA ASN A 127 -14.53 3.24 -13.26
C ASN A 127 -14.60 1.87 -12.59
N LYS A 128 -14.18 1.75 -11.32
CA LYS A 128 -14.44 0.54 -10.53
C LYS A 128 -15.93 0.25 -10.38
N ILE A 129 -16.75 1.26 -10.10
CA ILE A 129 -18.21 1.08 -10.00
C ILE A 129 -18.82 0.72 -11.37
N ARG A 130 -18.34 1.31 -12.46
CA ARG A 130 -18.73 0.89 -13.83
C ARG A 130 -18.37 -0.57 -14.10
N ALA A 131 -17.17 -1.01 -13.70
CA ALA A 131 -16.75 -2.39 -13.86
C ALA A 131 -17.62 -3.34 -13.03
N TYR A 132 -18.02 -2.97 -11.81
CA TYR A 132 -18.99 -3.72 -11.02
C TYR A 132 -20.36 -3.82 -11.71
N ALA A 133 -20.85 -2.74 -12.32
CA ALA A 133 -22.12 -2.79 -13.04
C ALA A 133 -22.08 -3.75 -14.24
N LEU A 134 -20.93 -3.88 -14.91
CA LEU A 134 -20.72 -4.87 -15.98
C LEU A 134 -20.60 -6.29 -15.44
N GLN A 135 -19.94 -6.48 -14.29
CA GLN A 135 -19.85 -7.78 -13.63
C GLN A 135 -21.22 -8.28 -13.14
N ASP A 136 -22.06 -7.37 -12.66
CA ASP A 136 -23.45 -7.68 -12.27
C ASP A 136 -24.29 -8.11 -13.49
N GLN A 137 -23.83 -7.85 -14.72
CA GLN A 137 -24.42 -8.32 -15.98
C GLN A 137 -23.76 -9.61 -16.51
N GLY A 138 -22.82 -10.19 -15.76
CA GLY A 138 -22.21 -11.49 -16.04
C GLY A 138 -20.79 -11.45 -16.61
N LEU A 139 -20.18 -10.28 -16.80
CA LEU A 139 -18.77 -10.19 -17.25
C LEU A 139 -17.82 -10.57 -16.12
N ASP A 140 -16.70 -11.20 -16.46
CA ASP A 140 -15.60 -11.37 -15.51
C ASP A 140 -14.84 -10.03 -15.27
N THR A 141 -13.93 -9.99 -14.30
CA THR A 141 -13.19 -8.77 -13.96
C THR A 141 -12.32 -8.25 -15.12
N VAL A 142 -11.72 -9.15 -15.90
CA VAL A 142 -10.83 -8.79 -17.02
C VAL A 142 -11.68 -8.27 -18.17
N GLU A 143 -12.77 -8.95 -18.50
CA GLU A 143 -13.73 -8.55 -19.52
C GLU A 143 -14.32 -7.16 -19.21
N ALA A 144 -14.73 -6.93 -17.97
CA ALA A 144 -15.27 -5.65 -17.53
C ALA A 144 -14.23 -4.51 -17.67
N ASN A 145 -12.96 -4.74 -17.33
CA ASN A 145 -11.91 -3.75 -17.48
C ASN A 145 -11.59 -3.46 -18.95
N LEU A 146 -11.50 -4.50 -19.78
CA LEU A 146 -11.26 -4.37 -21.22
C LEU A 146 -12.42 -3.64 -21.92
N ALA A 147 -13.66 -3.93 -21.54
CA ALA A 147 -14.85 -3.24 -22.05
C ALA A 147 -14.85 -1.74 -21.71
N LEU A 148 -14.17 -1.35 -20.62
CA LEU A 148 -13.99 0.05 -20.22
C LEU A 148 -12.70 0.68 -20.77
N GLY A 149 -11.89 -0.07 -21.53
CA GLY A 149 -10.66 0.41 -22.16
C GLY A 149 -9.42 0.44 -21.25
N PHE A 150 -9.42 -0.29 -20.13
CA PHE A 150 -8.30 -0.34 -19.18
C PHE A 150 -7.51 -1.65 -19.26
N ARG A 151 -6.23 -1.63 -18.87
CA ARG A 151 -5.49 -2.86 -18.58
C ARG A 151 -6.01 -3.51 -17.29
N ASP A 152 -5.61 -4.75 -17.05
CA ASP A 152 -5.98 -5.46 -15.81
C ASP A 152 -5.38 -4.83 -14.54
N ASP A 153 -4.24 -4.15 -14.65
CA ASP A 153 -3.60 -3.43 -13.55
C ASP A 153 -2.82 -2.21 -14.08
N GLU A 154 -3.23 -1.01 -13.68
CA GLU A 154 -2.59 0.27 -14.04
C GLU A 154 -1.77 0.85 -12.88
N ARG A 155 -1.53 0.06 -11.82
CA ARG A 155 -0.77 0.54 -10.66
C ARG A 155 0.71 0.62 -10.96
N ASP A 156 1.29 1.72 -10.47
CA ASP A 156 2.71 1.98 -10.46
C ASP A 156 3.16 2.19 -9.00
N TYR A 157 4.15 1.43 -8.54
CA TYR A 157 4.68 1.53 -7.19
C TYR A 157 5.88 2.49 -7.07
N ALA A 158 6.18 3.31 -8.09
CA ALA A 158 7.22 4.33 -8.02
C ALA A 158 7.02 5.27 -6.83
N VAL A 159 5.81 5.82 -6.66
CA VAL A 159 5.51 6.71 -5.51
C VAL A 159 5.75 6.00 -4.18
N ALA A 160 5.35 4.72 -4.06
CA ALA A 160 5.58 3.93 -2.85
C ALA A 160 7.06 3.72 -2.56
N ALA A 161 7.88 3.46 -3.58
CA ALA A 161 9.33 3.37 -3.43
C ALA A 161 9.93 4.66 -2.91
N HIS A 162 9.53 5.79 -3.50
CA HIS A 162 10.00 7.11 -3.08
C HIS A 162 9.51 7.50 -1.68
N MET A 163 8.28 7.12 -1.27
CA MET A 163 7.82 7.29 0.12
C MET A 163 8.75 6.58 1.11
N LEU A 164 9.21 5.36 0.83
CA LEU A 164 10.15 4.63 1.69
C LEU A 164 11.52 5.31 1.77
N HIS A 165 11.98 5.89 0.66
CA HIS A 165 13.22 6.68 0.64
C HIS A 165 13.08 7.99 1.43
N SER A 166 11.96 8.70 1.29
CA SER A 166 11.66 9.90 2.07
C SER A 166 11.55 9.58 3.57
N LEU A 167 11.05 8.40 3.94
CA LEU A 167 11.09 7.90 5.34
C LEU A 167 12.49 7.51 5.82
N ASN A 168 13.50 7.54 4.95
CA ASN A 168 14.88 7.14 5.22
C ASN A 168 15.00 5.69 5.72
N VAL A 169 14.21 4.77 5.16
CA VAL A 169 14.28 3.34 5.47
C VAL A 169 15.35 2.69 4.58
N ARG A 170 16.28 1.92 5.18
CA ARG A 170 17.40 1.31 4.45
C ARG A 170 17.00 0.05 3.68
N SER A 171 16.12 -0.75 4.26
CA SER A 171 15.56 -1.94 3.61
C SER A 171 14.23 -2.34 4.24
N VAL A 172 13.43 -3.10 3.50
CA VAL A 172 12.10 -3.55 3.93
C VAL A 172 11.94 -5.07 3.84
N GLU A 173 11.08 -5.61 4.71
CA GLU A 173 10.51 -6.94 4.57
C GLU A 173 9.03 -6.81 4.20
N LEU A 174 8.65 -7.22 2.99
CA LEU A 174 7.32 -6.91 2.47
C LEU A 174 6.26 -7.90 2.94
N ILE A 175 5.23 -7.39 3.59
CA ILE A 175 4.02 -8.14 3.99
C ILE A 175 3.09 -8.27 2.77
N THR A 176 3.32 -9.27 1.92
CA THR A 176 2.60 -9.44 0.65
C THR A 176 2.58 -10.89 0.15
N ASN A 177 1.52 -11.23 -0.58
CA ASN A 177 1.41 -12.45 -1.37
C ASN A 177 1.56 -12.19 -2.87
N ASN A 178 1.69 -10.92 -3.27
CA ASN A 178 1.85 -10.53 -4.67
C ASN A 178 3.36 -10.39 -4.99
N PRO A 179 3.95 -11.30 -5.81
CA PRO A 179 5.35 -11.21 -6.21
C PRO A 179 5.67 -9.96 -7.05
N ASN A 180 4.71 -9.45 -7.83
CA ASN A 180 4.88 -8.26 -8.66
C ASN A 180 5.21 -7.01 -7.81
N LYS A 181 4.59 -6.87 -6.62
CA LYS A 181 4.92 -5.78 -5.68
C LYS A 181 6.39 -5.80 -5.26
N VAL A 182 6.94 -6.99 -5.04
CA VAL A 182 8.35 -7.16 -4.67
C VAL A 182 9.26 -6.74 -5.81
N GLN A 183 8.94 -7.19 -7.03
CA GLN A 183 9.73 -6.88 -8.22
C GLN A 183 9.73 -5.39 -8.54
N GLN A 184 8.57 -4.74 -8.54
CA GLN A 184 8.47 -3.30 -8.85
C GLN A 184 9.22 -2.44 -7.83
N LEU A 185 9.11 -2.72 -6.53
CA LEU A 185 9.89 -1.97 -5.53
C LEU A 185 11.39 -2.11 -5.74
N LYS A 186 11.88 -3.32 -6.07
CA LYS A 186 13.30 -3.54 -6.41
C LYS A 186 13.71 -2.76 -7.66
N GLN A 187 12.87 -2.73 -8.69
CA GLN A 187 13.13 -1.95 -9.92
C GLN A 187 13.25 -0.45 -9.64
N TYR A 188 12.50 0.07 -8.66
CA TYR A 188 12.59 1.45 -8.19
C TYR A 188 13.64 1.68 -7.09
N GLY A 189 14.60 0.75 -6.93
CA GLY A 189 15.76 0.94 -6.06
C GLY A 189 15.53 0.65 -4.58
N VAL A 190 14.37 0.14 -4.18
CA VAL A 190 14.13 -0.27 -2.78
C VAL A 190 14.85 -1.59 -2.49
N SER A 191 15.66 -1.59 -1.44
CA SER A 191 16.24 -2.83 -0.90
C SER A 191 15.17 -3.67 -0.20
N VAL A 192 14.71 -4.73 -0.87
CA VAL A 192 13.75 -5.68 -0.30
C VAL A 192 14.51 -6.91 0.20
N ALA A 193 14.69 -6.99 1.52
CA ALA A 193 15.45 -8.03 2.19
C ALA A 193 14.70 -9.37 2.27
N GLY A 194 13.36 -9.31 2.33
CA GLY A 194 12.55 -10.50 2.49
C GLY A 194 11.07 -10.27 2.22
N ARG A 195 10.30 -11.36 2.31
CA ARG A 195 8.84 -11.37 2.20
C ARG A 195 8.26 -12.00 3.45
N ILE A 196 7.27 -11.32 4.03
CA ILE A 196 6.43 -11.85 5.10
C ILE A 196 5.09 -12.25 4.45
N PRO A 197 4.64 -13.51 4.57
CA PRO A 197 3.33 -13.91 4.07
C PRO A 197 2.19 -13.09 4.69
N HIS A 198 1.23 -12.69 3.85
CA HIS A 198 0.04 -11.97 4.30
C HIS A 198 -1.17 -12.89 4.31
N VAL A 199 -1.30 -13.70 5.37
CA VAL A 199 -2.33 -14.74 5.45
C VAL A 199 -3.66 -14.13 5.87
N ILE A 200 -4.70 -14.36 5.07
CA ILE A 200 -6.08 -13.94 5.35
C ILE A 200 -6.98 -15.14 5.06
N PRO A 201 -7.77 -15.61 6.02
CA PRO A 201 -8.74 -16.67 5.77
C PRO A 201 -9.79 -16.21 4.74
N PRO A 202 -10.10 -17.01 3.70
CA PRO A 202 -11.19 -16.70 2.79
C PRO A 202 -12.55 -16.76 3.51
N ASN A 203 -13.52 -15.99 3.03
CA ASN A 203 -14.93 -16.11 3.41
C ASN A 203 -15.77 -16.62 2.23
N ASP A 204 -17.04 -16.95 2.49
CA ASP A 204 -17.91 -17.57 1.48
C ASP A 204 -18.18 -16.69 0.26
N HIS A 205 -18.09 -15.36 0.41
CA HIS A 205 -18.34 -14.40 -0.67
C HIS A 205 -17.10 -14.12 -1.54
N ASN A 206 -15.89 -14.25 -0.98
CA ASN A 206 -14.66 -13.88 -1.67
C ASN A 206 -13.80 -15.07 -2.13
N ARG A 207 -14.20 -16.31 -1.81
CA ARG A 207 -13.48 -17.53 -2.22
C ARG A 207 -13.21 -17.59 -3.72
N PHE A 208 -14.23 -17.42 -4.55
CA PHE A 208 -14.10 -17.45 -6.02
C PHE A 208 -13.17 -16.34 -6.55
N TYR A 209 -13.25 -15.15 -5.95
CA TYR A 209 -12.35 -14.03 -6.27
C TYR A 209 -10.88 -14.37 -5.94
N LEU A 210 -10.63 -14.94 -4.76
CA LEU A 210 -9.28 -15.32 -4.32
C LEU A 210 -8.69 -16.46 -5.18
N GLU A 211 -9.51 -17.45 -5.54
CA GLU A 211 -9.11 -18.54 -6.45
C GLU A 211 -8.70 -18.02 -7.82
N THR A 212 -9.50 -17.10 -8.39
CA THR A 212 -9.21 -16.48 -9.67
C THR A 212 -7.88 -15.72 -9.62
N LYS A 213 -7.64 -14.99 -8.52
CA LYS A 213 -6.40 -14.23 -8.29
C LYS A 213 -5.17 -15.12 -8.15
N ALA A 214 -5.28 -16.25 -7.45
CA ALA A 214 -4.21 -17.23 -7.34
C ALA A 214 -3.86 -17.83 -8.71
N LYS A 215 -4.87 -18.30 -9.46
CA LYS A 215 -4.69 -18.96 -10.77
C LYS A 215 -4.17 -18.03 -11.87
N ARG A 216 -4.71 -16.81 -11.96
CA ARG A 216 -4.40 -15.88 -13.07
C ARG A 216 -3.25 -14.92 -12.79
N SER A 217 -3.00 -14.54 -11.53
CA SER A 217 -2.01 -13.49 -11.19
C SER A 217 -0.78 -14.02 -10.44
N GLY A 218 -0.66 -15.34 -10.25
CA GLY A 218 0.52 -15.97 -9.62
C GLY A 218 0.72 -15.59 -8.14
N HIS A 219 -0.35 -15.20 -7.45
CA HIS A 219 -0.27 -14.83 -6.04
C HIS A 219 -0.01 -16.05 -5.15
N PHE A 220 0.87 -15.90 -4.16
CA PHE A 220 1.13 -16.90 -3.11
C PHE A 220 -0.01 -16.94 -2.09
N ILE A 221 -1.16 -17.45 -2.49
CA ILE A 221 -2.30 -17.63 -1.60
C ILE A 221 -2.28 -19.08 -1.14
N ASP A 222 -2.05 -19.30 0.14
CA ASP A 222 -2.31 -20.60 0.74
C ASP A 222 -3.82 -20.70 0.98
N MET A 223 -4.49 -21.56 0.20
CA MET A 223 -5.95 -21.71 0.24
C MET A 223 -6.40 -22.61 1.41
N TRP A 224 -5.44 -23.18 2.14
CA TRP A 224 -5.64 -24.15 3.20
C TRP A 224 -4.84 -23.71 4.41
N GLY A 225 -5.47 -22.90 5.26
CA GLY A 225 -5.01 -22.69 6.64
C GLY A 225 -5.42 -23.87 7.51
#